data_AF-A0A953NE57-F1
#
_entry.id   AF-A0A953NE57-F1
#
_cell.length_a   1.000
_cell.length_b   1.000
_cell.length_c   1.000
_cell.angle_alpha   90.00
_cell.angle_beta   90.00
_cell.angle_gamma   90.00
#
_symmetry.space_group_name_H-M   'P 1'
#
loop_
_entity.id
_entity.type
_entity.pdbx_description
1 polymer ?
#
loop_
_entity_poly.entity_id
_entity_poly.type
_entity_poly.pdbx_seq_one_letter_code
_entity_poly.pdbx_strand_id
1 'polypeptide(L)' 'MKKKKTNGYSETYVNPLDELDYERYSEMMENGYTDSDIAKELKVSEKFVKRLRQETKKYL' A
#
# COMPACT_ATOMS: atom_id res chain seq x y z
N MET A 1 15.75 -5.71 -35.33
CA MET A 1 14.49 -6.23 -34.74
C MET A 1 14.31 -5.65 -33.34
N LYS A 2 13.30 -4.81 -33.10
CA LYS A 2 13.04 -4.22 -31.78
C LYS A 2 12.32 -5.25 -30.89
N LYS A 3 12.99 -5.75 -29.85
CA LYS A 3 12.41 -6.70 -28.89
C LYS A 3 11.38 -5.96 -28.02
N LYS A 4 10.11 -6.37 -28.11
CA LYS A 4 9.00 -5.88 -27.29
C LYS A 4 9.28 -6.29 -25.84
N LYS A 5 9.37 -5.32 -24.93
CA LYS A 5 9.44 -5.56 -23.49
C LYS A 5 8.07 -6.06 -23.04
N THR A 6 7.91 -7.36 -22.91
CA THR A 6 6.79 -7.95 -22.19
C THR A 6 6.99 -7.58 -20.72
N ASN A 7 6.15 -6.69 -20.18
CA ASN A 7 6.04 -6.47 -18.74
C ASN A 7 5.57 -7.79 -18.14
N GLY A 8 6.52 -8.58 -17.64
CA GLY A 8 6.23 -9.77 -16.87
C GLY A 8 5.54 -9.35 -15.59
N TYR A 9 4.22 -9.51 -15.54
CA TYR A 9 3.52 -9.64 -14.28
C TYR A 9 4.04 -10.94 -13.66
N SER A 10 4.84 -10.85 -12.60
CA SER A 10 5.36 -12.06 -11.96
C SER A 10 4.20 -12.76 -11.25
N GLU A 11 4.03 -14.05 -11.48
CA GLU A 11 3.06 -14.91 -10.78
C GLU A 11 3.27 -14.94 -9.25
N THR A 12 4.38 -14.38 -8.77
CA THR A 12 4.74 -14.21 -7.36
C THR A 12 4.40 -12.82 -6.80
N TYR A 13 3.77 -11.93 -7.58
CA TYR A 13 3.39 -10.61 -7.10
C TYR A 13 2.18 -10.75 -6.18
N VAL A 14 2.45 -11.06 -4.91
CA VAL A 14 1.48 -10.89 -3.83
C VAL A 14 1.18 -9.40 -3.78
N ASN A 15 -0.05 -9.03 -4.15
CA ASN A 15 -0.51 -7.67 -4.03
C ASN A 15 -0.42 -7.31 -2.54
N PRO A 16 0.42 -6.35 -2.12
CA PRO A 16 0.56 -6.01 -0.71
C PRO A 16 -0.74 -5.49 -0.10
N LEU A 17 -1.73 -5.16 -0.94
CA LEU A 17 -3.09 -4.81 -0.53
C LEU A 17 -3.94 -6.03 -0.14
N ASP A 18 -3.64 -7.25 -0.63
CA ASP A 18 -4.38 -8.46 -0.26
C ASP A 18 -4.01 -8.97 1.15
N GLU A 19 -2.81 -8.62 1.64
CA GLU A 19 -2.36 -8.90 3.02
C GLU A 19 -2.41 -7.66 3.93
N LEU A 20 -2.80 -6.49 3.41
CA LEU A 20 -2.89 -5.30 4.23
C LEU A 20 -4.12 -5.39 5.13
N ASP A 21 -3.88 -5.29 6.43
CA ASP A 21 -4.94 -5.11 7.41
C ASP A 21 -5.52 -3.68 7.29
N TYR A 22 -6.49 -3.54 6.39
CA TYR A 22 -7.19 -2.29 6.12
C TYR A 22 -8.01 -1.80 7.32
N GLU A 23 -8.52 -2.72 8.12
CA GLU A 23 -9.25 -2.40 9.35
C GLU A 23 -8.27 -1.72 10.33
N ARG A 24 -7.13 -2.35 10.56
CA ARG A 24 -6.06 -1.79 11.39
C ARG A 24 -5.50 -0.47 10.85
N TYR A 25 -5.29 -0.37 9.54
CA TYR A 25 -4.89 0.90 8.90
C TYR A 25 -5.90 2.02 9.19
N SER A 26 -7.19 1.75 9.02
CA SER A 26 -8.26 2.74 9.21
C SER A 26 -8.35 3.18 10.67
N GLU A 27 -8.30 2.24 11.62
CA GLU A 27 -8.23 2.54 13.05
C GLU A 27 -7.04 3.45 13.38
N MET A 28 -5.84 3.12 12.90
CA MET A 28 -4.65 3.92 13.18
C MET A 28 -4.72 5.31 12.56
N MET A 29 -5.30 5.43 11.36
CA MET A 29 -5.53 6.72 10.73
C MET A 29 -6.52 7.59 11.51
N GLU A 30 -7.62 7.01 12.00
CA GLU A 30 -8.61 7.72 12.83
C GLU A 30 -8.03 8.14 14.19
N ASN A 31 -7.16 7.30 14.77
CA ASN A 31 -6.44 7.61 15.99
C ASN A 31 -5.27 8.61 15.78
N GLY A 32 -5.04 9.07 14.55
CA GLY A 32 -4.05 10.11 14.24
C GLY A 32 -2.59 9.63 14.25
N TYR A 33 -2.35 8.33 14.05
CA TYR A 33 -0.99 7.80 13.91
C TYR A 33 -0.30 8.34 12.66
N THR A 34 1.03 8.43 12.72
CA THR A 34 1.82 8.89 11.58
C THR A 34 1.99 7.78 10.54
N ASP A 35 2.21 8.16 9.27
CA ASP A 35 2.45 7.20 8.18
C ASP A 35 3.62 6.23 8.51
N SER A 36 4.64 6.71 9.23
CA SER A 36 5.78 5.90 9.68
C SER A 36 5.37 4.84 10.71
N ASP A 37 4.50 5.18 11.65
CA ASP A 37 4.07 4.25 12.71
C ASP A 37 3.15 3.17 12.13
N ILE A 38 2.25 3.57 11.25
CA ILE A 38 1.38 2.67 10.48
C ILE A 38 2.23 1.72 9.63
N ALA A 39 3.25 2.23 8.95
CA ALA A 39 4.14 1.42 8.12
C ALA A 39 4.88 0.34 8.94
N LYS A 40 5.33 0.69 10.16
CA LYS A 40 6.00 -0.26 11.06
C LYS A 40 5.04 -1.34 11.57
N GLU A 41 3.85 -0.94 11.99
CA GLU A 41 2.83 -1.86 12.51
C GLU A 41 2.40 -2.86 11.43
N LEU A 42 2.09 -2.36 10.24
CA LEU A 42 1.62 -3.16 9.12
C LEU A 42 2.76 -3.83 8.34
N LYS A 43 4.02 -3.62 8.77
CA LYS A 43 5.24 -4.14 8.11
C LYS A 43 5.31 -3.81 6.62
N VAL A 44 4.80 -2.65 6.24
CA VAL A 44 4.82 -2.13 4.87
C VAL A 44 5.77 -0.95 4.76
N SER A 45 6.04 -0.51 3.53
CA SER A 45 6.82 0.70 3.31
C SER A 45 5.98 1.96 3.60
N GLU A 46 6.61 3.00 4.16
CA GLU A 46 5.96 4.30 4.36
C GLU A 46 5.42 4.91 3.05
N LYS A 47 6.12 4.68 1.93
CA LYS A 47 5.66 5.10 0.59
C LYS A 47 4.31 4.48 0.21
N PHE A 48 4.09 3.23 0.63
CA PHE A 48 2.85 2.51 0.38
C PHE A 48 1.70 3.08 1.21
N VAL A 49 1.91 3.32 2.50
CA VAL A 49 0.95 4.01 3.38
C VAL A 49 0.57 5.39 2.84
N LYS A 50 1.57 6.17 2.40
CA LYS A 50 1.35 7.48 1.80
C LYS A 50 0.48 7.41 0.54
N ARG A 51 0.70 6.39 -0.31
CA ARG A 51 -0.09 6.17 -1.53
C ARG A 51 -1.53 5.79 -1.17
N LEU A 52 -1.73 4.88 -0.23
CA LEU A 52 -3.04 4.50 0.29
C LEU A 52 -3.83 5.70 0.81
N ARG A 53 -3.17 6.58 1.57
CA ARG A 53 -3.77 7.81 2.08
C ARG A 53 -4.20 8.76 0.96
N GLN A 54 -3.42 8.85 -0.11
CA GLN A 54 -3.77 9.66 -1.28
C GLN A 54 -4.95 9.07 -2.05
N GLU A 55 -4.99 7.74 -2.18
CA GLU A 55 -6.08 7.04 -2.85
C GLU A 55 -7.39 7.17 -2.06
N THR A 56 -7.39 7.00 -0.74
CA THR A 56 -8.57 7.19 0.13
C THR A 56 -9.09 8.62 0.13
N LYS A 57 -8.22 9.63 0.17
CA LYS A 57 -8.63 11.04 0.07
C LYS A 57 -9.34 11.41 -1.24
N LYS A 58 -9.19 10.61 -2.29
CA LYS A 58 -9.84 10.86 -3.58
C LYS A 58 -11.32 10.46 -3.58
N TYR A 59 -11.74 9.61 -2.64
CA TYR A 59 -13.11 9.08 -2.54
C TYR A 59 -13.94 9.72 -1.43
N LEU A 60 -13.37 10.69 -0.70
CA LEU A 60 -14.04 11.59 0.25
C LEU A 60 -14.26 12.95 -0.42
#